data_AF-A0A533VQ99-F1
#
_entry.id   AF-A0A533VQ99-F1
#
_cell.length_a   1.000
_cell.length_b   1.000
_cell.length_c   1.000
_cell.angle_alpha   90.00
_cell.angle_beta   90.00
_cell.angle_gamma   90.00
#
_symmetry.space_group_name_H-M   'P 1'
#
loop_
_entity.id
_entity.type
_entity.pdbx_description
1 polymer ?
#
loop_
_entity_poly.entity_id
_entity_poly.type
_entity_poly.pdbx_seq_one_letter_code
_entity_poly.pdbx_strand_id
1 'polypeptide(L)'
;MALTIELRNALYTLIEDLMNKPTSMQRLADELRPVTRDNTEVAFGIFVGYVTGGFAEIFFKSQNRSMIRSEVAEVKEIVLQRALEMKKAIAHARAQEM
;
A
#
# COMPACT_ATOMS: atom_id res chain seq x y z
N MET A 1 -0.19 14.53 -17.92
CA MET A 1 -1.59 14.35 -17.46
C MET A 1 -1.58 13.80 -16.05
N ALA A 2 -2.45 14.32 -15.19
CA ALA A 2 -2.72 13.76 -13.88
C ALA A 2 -3.66 12.54 -14.00
N LEU A 3 -3.81 11.76 -12.93
CA LEU A 3 -4.83 10.71 -12.83
C LEU A 3 -6.23 11.30 -13.04
N THR A 4 -7.11 10.51 -13.66
CA THR A 4 -8.53 10.84 -13.66
C THR A 4 -9.11 10.68 -12.25
N ILE A 5 -10.29 11.25 -12.01
CA ILE A 5 -10.96 11.18 -10.70
C ILE A 5 -11.25 9.72 -10.33
N GLU A 6 -11.66 8.91 -11.30
CA GLU A 6 -12.00 7.49 -11.10
C GLU A 6 -10.77 6.69 -10.67
N LEU A 7 -9.64 6.89 -11.35
CA LEU A 7 -8.38 6.22 -11.00
C LEU A 7 -7.86 6.68 -9.64
N ARG A 8 -8.00 7.97 -9.32
CA ARG A 8 -7.62 8.48 -8.00
C ARG A 8 -8.48 7.87 -6.90
N ASN A 9 -9.79 7.75 -7.11
CA ASN A 9 -10.69 7.10 -6.17
C ASN A 9 -10.35 5.61 -5.99
N ALA A 10 -10.03 4.89 -7.07
CA ALA A 10 -9.60 3.50 -6.99
C ALA A 10 -8.32 3.33 -6.17
N LEU A 11 -7.34 4.25 -6.30
CA LEU A 11 -6.14 4.26 -5.47
C LEU A 11 -6.49 4.49 -3.99
N TYR A 12 -7.36 5.45 -3.69
CA TYR A 12 -7.78 5.71 -2.30
C TYR A 12 -8.50 4.52 -1.69
N THR A 13 -9.43 3.90 -2.40
CA THR A 13 -10.14 2.69 -1.93
C THR A 13 -9.16 1.55 -1.67
N LEU A 14 -8.20 1.31 -2.56
CA LEU A 14 -7.17 0.28 -2.35
C LEU A 14 -6.36 0.53 -1.08
N ILE A 15 -5.99 1.78 -0.82
CA ILE A 15 -5.28 2.18 0.40
C ILE A 15 -6.17 1.96 1.63
N GLU A 16 -7.42 2.41 1.59
CA GLU A 16 -8.37 2.31 2.71
C GLU A 16 -8.68 0.86 3.08
N ASP A 17 -8.88 -0.01 2.09
CA ASP A 17 -9.13 -1.44 2.31
C ASP A 17 -7.99 -2.12 3.06
N LEU A 18 -6.75 -1.72 2.77
CA LEU A 18 -5.57 -2.24 3.46
C LEU A 18 -5.43 -1.60 4.84
N MET A 19 -5.68 -0.29 4.97
CA MET A 19 -5.67 0.46 6.24
C MET A 19 -6.65 -0.11 7.27
N ASN A 20 -7.77 -0.68 6.82
CA ASN A 20 -8.76 -1.33 7.69
C ASN A 20 -8.36 -2.75 8.12
N LYS A 21 -7.23 -3.28 7.64
CA LYS A 21 -6.76 -4.65 7.92
C LYS A 21 -5.27 -4.70 8.30
N PRO A 22 -4.79 -3.88 9.27
CA PRO A 22 -3.37 -3.82 9.61
C PRO A 22 -2.85 -5.15 10.18
N THR A 23 -3.68 -5.88 10.93
CA THR A 23 -3.35 -7.19 11.49
C THR A 23 -3.09 -8.25 10.41
N SER A 24 -3.76 -8.16 9.26
CA SER A 24 -3.50 -9.06 8.14
C SER A 24 -2.11 -8.86 7.54
N MET A 25 -1.63 -7.61 7.49
CA MET A 25 -0.28 -7.30 7.01
C MET A 25 0.79 -7.80 7.98
N GLN A 26 0.51 -7.76 9.29
CA GLN A 26 1.38 -8.32 10.30
C GLN A 26 1.48 -9.84 10.20
N ARG A 27 0.34 -10.54 10.05
CA ARG A 27 0.35 -11.99 9.86
C ARG A 27 1.16 -12.40 8.63
N LEU A 28 1.00 -11.70 7.52
CA LEU A 28 1.81 -11.93 6.32
C LEU A 28 3.30 -11.67 6.57
N ALA A 29 3.64 -10.66 7.39
CA ALA A 29 5.03 -10.42 7.78
C ALA A 29 5.57 -11.50 8.74
N ASP A 30 4.74 -12.05 9.63
CA ASP A 30 5.09 -13.13 10.54
C ASP A 30 5.41 -14.43 9.79
N GLU A 31 4.70 -14.71 8.69
CA GLU A 31 5.02 -15.83 7.79
C GLU A 31 6.43 -15.74 7.18
N LEU A 32 6.97 -14.51 7.05
CA LEU A 32 8.30 -14.25 6.52
C LEU A 32 9.39 -14.21 7.60
N ARG A 33 9.04 -14.37 8.88
CA ARG A 33 9.97 -14.30 10.01
C ARG A 33 11.20 -15.22 9.92
N PRO A 34 11.18 -16.39 9.26
CA PRO A 34 12.40 -17.18 9.07
C PRO A 34 13.49 -16.45 8.25
N VAL A 35 13.12 -15.45 7.47
CA VAL A 35 14.01 -14.72 6.55
C VAL A 35 14.06 -13.21 6.81
N THR A 36 13.32 -12.69 7.79
CA THR A 36 13.24 -11.26 8.10
C THR A 36 13.51 -10.97 9.58
N ARG A 37 14.04 -9.77 9.88
CA ARG A 37 14.42 -9.36 11.24
C ARG A 37 13.42 -8.41 11.91
N ASP A 38 12.60 -7.72 11.12
CA ASP A 38 11.65 -6.73 11.61
C ASP A 38 10.31 -6.86 10.88
N ASN A 39 9.33 -7.45 11.57
CA ASN A 39 8.00 -7.70 11.00
C ASN A 39 7.23 -6.40 10.73
N THR A 40 7.51 -5.32 11.45
CA THR A 40 6.83 -4.04 11.22
C THR A 40 7.31 -3.39 9.91
N GLU A 41 8.62 -3.41 9.63
CA GLU A 41 9.15 -2.94 8.35
C GLU A 41 8.72 -3.83 7.18
N VAL A 42 8.63 -5.14 7.40
CA VAL A 42 8.16 -6.10 6.38
C VAL A 42 6.68 -5.89 6.08
N ALA A 43 5.81 -5.78 7.09
CA ALA A 43 4.39 -5.50 6.92
C ALA A 43 4.16 -4.16 6.21
N PHE A 44 4.98 -3.15 6.53
CA PHE A 44 4.97 -1.88 5.83
C PHE A 44 5.39 -2.01 4.36
N GLY A 45 6.44 -2.78 4.07
CA GLY A 45 6.88 -3.08 2.70
C GLY A 45 5.80 -3.82 1.88
N ILE A 46 5.12 -4.80 2.49
CA ILE A 46 4.01 -5.52 1.88
C ILE A 46 2.89 -4.55 1.52
N PHE A 47 2.51 -3.65 2.43
CA PHE A 47 1.50 -2.62 2.16
C PHE A 47 1.87 -1.75 0.95
N VAL A 48 3.08 -1.17 0.94
CA VAL A 48 3.53 -0.31 -0.16
C VAL A 48 3.56 -1.09 -1.48
N GLY A 49 4.07 -2.32 -1.46
CA GLY A 49 4.12 -3.20 -2.63
C GLY A 49 2.72 -3.54 -3.17
N TYR A 50 1.78 -3.87 -2.29
CA TYR A 50 0.41 -4.21 -2.67
C TYR A 50 -0.33 -3.01 -3.27
N VAL A 51 -0.21 -1.82 -2.66
CA VAL A 51 -0.84 -0.61 -3.19
C VAL A 51 -0.26 -0.24 -4.54
N THR A 52 1.07 -0.18 -4.66
CA THR A 52 1.72 0.27 -5.90
C THR A 52 1.54 -0.73 -7.03
N GLY A 53 1.73 -2.03 -6.76
CA GLY A 53 1.54 -3.10 -7.74
C GLY A 53 0.08 -3.30 -8.13
N GLY A 54 -0.82 -3.39 -7.14
CA GLY A 54 -2.25 -3.54 -7.38
C GLY A 54 -2.83 -2.36 -8.15
N PHE A 55 -2.42 -1.13 -7.81
CA PHE A 55 -2.85 0.04 -8.57
C PHE A 55 -2.29 0.06 -9.99
N ALA A 56 -1.03 -0.34 -10.19
CA ALA A 56 -0.46 -0.42 -11.54
C ALA A 56 -1.22 -1.41 -12.44
N GLU A 57 -1.68 -2.53 -11.88
CA GLU A 57 -2.54 -3.49 -12.59
C GLU A 57 -3.91 -2.90 -12.93
N ILE A 58 -4.58 -2.25 -11.96
CA ILE A 58 -5.87 -1.56 -12.17
C ILE A 58 -5.73 -0.51 -13.28
N PHE A 59 -4.68 0.30 -13.21
CA PHE A 59 -4.40 1.34 -14.20
C PHE A 59 -4.23 0.73 -15.59
N PHE A 60 -3.39 -0.30 -15.71
CA PHE A 60 -3.12 -0.95 -17.00
C PHE A 60 -4.39 -1.53 -17.62
N LYS A 61 -5.22 -2.22 -16.82
CA LYS A 61 -6.49 -2.78 -17.30
C LYS A 61 -7.48 -1.71 -17.72
N SER A 62 -7.52 -0.57 -17.02
CA SER A 62 -8.43 0.54 -17.32
C SER A 62 -7.99 1.35 -18.55
N GLN A 63 -6.70 1.59 -18.71
CA GLN A 63 -6.16 2.54 -19.70
C GLN A 63 -5.52 1.85 -20.91
N ASN A 64 -5.31 0.52 -20.84
CA ASN A 64 -4.58 -0.28 -21.83
C ASN A 64 -3.19 0.28 -22.17
N ARG A 65 -2.54 0.90 -21.17
CA ARG A 65 -1.17 1.44 -21.26
C ARG A 65 -0.54 1.53 -19.89
N SER A 66 0.79 1.68 -19.87
CA SER A 66 1.52 2.04 -18.66
C SER A 66 1.28 3.49 -18.24
N MET A 67 1.48 3.78 -16.96
CA MET A 67 1.46 5.13 -16.44
C MET A 67 2.58 5.97 -17.05
N ILE A 68 2.29 7.23 -17.37
CA ILE A 68 3.30 8.23 -17.71
C ILE A 68 3.90 8.84 -16.43
N ARG A 69 5.03 9.53 -16.58
CA ARG A 69 5.80 10.09 -15.46
C ARG A 69 4.97 10.94 -14.49
N SER A 70 4.04 11.75 -14.98
CA SER A 70 3.20 12.60 -14.12
C SER A 70 2.19 11.80 -13.30
N GLU A 71 1.65 10.71 -13.85
CA GLU A 71 0.73 9.82 -13.13
C GLU A 71 1.48 9.03 -12.06
N VAL A 72 2.67 8.52 -12.40
CA VAL A 72 3.56 7.86 -11.42
C VAL A 72 3.92 8.79 -10.27
N ALA A 73 4.20 10.07 -10.57
CA ALA A 73 4.51 11.06 -9.55
C ALA A 73 3.33 11.30 -8.60
N GLU A 74 2.11 11.42 -9.14
CA GLU A 74 0.89 11.59 -8.35
C GLU A 74 0.58 10.36 -7.48
N VAL A 75 0.69 9.15 -8.03
CA VAL A 75 0.54 7.90 -7.25
C VAL A 75 1.54 7.88 -6.09
N LYS A 76 2.81 8.20 -6.37
CA LYS A 76 3.86 8.21 -5.35
C LYS A 76 3.53 9.21 -4.23
N GLU A 77 3.04 10.40 -4.57
CA GLU A 77 2.66 11.41 -3.59
C GLU A 77 1.53 10.92 -2.68
N ILE A 78 0.47 10.36 -3.25
CA ILE A 78 -0.68 9.82 -2.51
C ILE A 78 -0.24 8.65 -1.60
N VAL A 79 0.55 7.71 -2.13
CA VAL A 79 1.03 6.55 -1.36
C VAL A 79 1.94 7.01 -0.21
N LEU A 80 2.85 7.96 -0.43
CA LEU A 80 3.76 8.44 0.61
C LEU A 80 3.03 9.12 1.77
N GLN A 81 2.00 9.91 1.47
CA GLN A 81 1.19 10.56 2.50
C GLN A 81 0.52 9.52 3.41
N ARG A 82 -0.04 8.47 2.83
CA ARG A 82 -0.77 7.43 3.58
C ARG A 82 0.14 6.37 4.21
N ALA A 83 1.33 6.16 3.65
CA ALA A 83 2.31 5.21 4.13
C ALA A 83 2.76 5.48 5.58
N LEU A 84 2.94 6.75 5.97
CA LEU A 84 3.32 7.10 7.34
C LEU A 84 2.22 6.74 8.36
N GLU A 85 0.97 6.94 7.99
CA GLU A 85 -0.18 6.58 8.82
C GLU A 85 -0.27 5.06 8.98
N MET A 86 -0.08 4.32 7.87
CA MET A 86 -0.07 2.86 7.90
C MET A 86 1.04 2.30 8.79
N LYS A 87 2.26 2.82 8.68
CA LYS A 87 3.38 2.37 9.52
C LYS A 87 3.06 2.52 11.02
N LYS A 88 2.40 3.62 11.41
CA LYS A 88 1.93 3.83 12.79
C LYS A 88 0.83 2.85 13.18
N ALA A 89 -0.12 2.59 12.29
CA ALA A 89 -1.23 1.65 12.53
C ALA A 89 -0.72 0.21 12.70
N ILE A 90 0.21 -0.23 11.85
CA ILE A 90 0.89 -1.53 11.98
C ILE A 90 1.68 -1.61 13.29
N ALA A 91 2.40 -0.56 13.68
CA ALA A 91 3.13 -0.57 14.95
C ALA A 91 2.18 -0.67 16.16
N HIS A 92 1.03 0.03 16.12
CA HIS A 92 0.02 -0.02 17.19
C HIS A 92 -0.67 -1.37 17.28
N ALA A 93 -1.06 -1.96 16.15
CA ALA A 93 -1.68 -3.28 16.14
C ALA A 93 -0.79 -4.34 16.82
N ARG A 94 0.54 -4.23 16.65
CA ARG A 94 1.51 -5.14 17.27
C ARG A 94 1.51 -5.03 18.79
N ALA A 95 1.45 -3.79 19.29
CA ALA A 95 1.47 -3.52 20.72
C ALA A 95 0.20 -3.99 21.44
N GLN A 96 -0.89 -4.25 20.70
CA GLN A 96 -2.14 -4.78 21.26
C GLN A 96 -2.22 -6.31 21.26
N GLU A 97 -1.38 -6.98 20.46
CA GLU A 97 -1.28 -8.45 20.43
C GLU A 97 -0.23 -9.01 21.41
N MET A 98 0.57 -8.13 22.03
CA MET A 98 1.54 -8.45 23.09
C MET A 98 0.96 -8.22 24.48
#